data_AF-A0A7X7DUQ8-F1
#
_entry.id   AF-A0A7X7DUQ8-F1
#
_cell.length_a   1.000
_cell.length_b   1.000
_cell.length_c   1.000
_cell.angle_alpha   90.00
_cell.angle_beta   90.00
_cell.angle_gamma   90.00
#
_symmetry.space_group_name_H-M   'P 1'
#
loop_
_entity.id
_entity.type
_entity.pdbx_description
1 polymer ?
#
loop_
_entity_poly.entity_id
_entity_poly.type
_entity_poly.pdbx_seq_one_letter_code
_entity_poly.pdbx_strand_id
1 'polypeptide(L)'
;EMPEAMSALEKSLRTGDFLLSGRNAHTIKGVAGNIGGEALREAALQFERAAKDGDTKLLHALRERVHAEYCALKDEIERMLRTLRSPE
;
A
#
# COMPACT_ATOMS: atom_id res chain seq x y z
N GLU A 1 0.40 2.25 -11.77
CA GLU A 1 1.34 1.55 -10.86
C GLU A 1 0.77 1.31 -9.45
N MET A 2 0.61 2.31 -8.58
CA MET A 2 0.16 2.05 -7.19
C MET A 2 -1.25 1.42 -7.05
N PRO A 3 -2.29 1.88 -7.79
CA PRO A 3 -3.61 1.25 -7.73
C PRO A 3 -3.62 -0.21 -8.21
N GLU A 4 -2.81 -0.53 -9.21
CA GLU A 4 -2.67 -1.89 -9.75
C GLU A 4 -1.95 -2.80 -8.76
N ALA A 5 -0.88 -2.30 -8.13
CA ALA A 5 -0.16 -3.03 -7.08
C ALA A 5 -1.04 -3.29 -5.86
N MET A 6 -1.90 -2.35 -5.46
CA MET A 6 -2.90 -2.55 -4.39
C MET A 6 -3.90 -3.65 -4.75
N SER A 7 -4.46 -3.62 -5.97
CA SER A 7 -5.39 -4.65 -6.44
C SER A 7 -4.73 -6.04 -6.52
N ALA A 8 -3.48 -6.10 -7.00
CA ALA A 8 -2.71 -7.33 -7.07
C ALA A 8 -2.35 -7.88 -5.68
N LEU A 9 -2.01 -7.02 -4.71
CA LEU A 9 -1.79 -7.39 -3.31
C LEU A 9 -3.05 -8.02 -2.71
N GLU A 10 -4.20 -7.37 -2.87
CA GLU A 10 -5.49 -7.87 -2.38
C GLU A 10 -5.87 -9.22 -3.01
N LYS A 11 -5.65 -9.38 -4.31
CA LYS A 11 -5.94 -10.62 -5.03
C LYS A 11 -5.03 -11.77 -4.56
N SER A 12 -3.73 -11.51 -4.48
CA SER A 12 -2.74 -12.52 -4.08
C SER A 12 -2.91 -12.97 -2.63
N LEU A 13 -3.27 -12.07 -1.71
CA LEU A 13 -3.67 -12.45 -0.35
C LEU A 13 -4.87 -13.39 -0.32
N ARG A 14 -5.93 -13.07 -1.09
CA ARG A 14 -7.14 -13.92 -1.14
C ARG A 14 -6.87 -15.31 -1.71
N THR A 15 -5.93 -15.43 -2.63
CA THR A 15 -5.55 -16.72 -3.24
C THR A 15 -4.45 -17.46 -2.45
N GLY A 16 -3.98 -16.90 -1.33
CA GLY A 16 -2.90 -17.48 -0.51
C GLY A 16 -1.51 -17.38 -1.13
N ASP A 17 -1.32 -16.58 -2.18
CA ASP A 17 -0.02 -16.34 -2.80
C ASP A 17 0.73 -15.23 -2.04
N PHE A 18 1.23 -15.59 -0.85
CA PHE A 18 1.87 -14.63 0.04
C PHE A 18 3.17 -14.05 -0.56
N LEU A 19 3.91 -14.82 -1.35
CA LEU A 19 5.10 -14.35 -2.04
C LEU A 19 4.77 -13.25 -3.05
N LEU A 20 3.73 -13.45 -3.88
CA LEU A 20 3.27 -12.41 -4.79
C LEU A 20 2.74 -11.19 -4.03
N SER A 21 2.02 -11.39 -2.93
CA SER A 21 1.52 -10.29 -2.11
C SER A 21 2.66 -9.44 -1.54
N GLY A 22 3.75 -10.06 -1.07
CA GLY A 22 4.95 -9.38 -0.59
C GLY A 22 5.68 -8.61 -1.68
N ARG A 23 5.73 -9.14 -2.91
CA ARG A 23 6.30 -8.43 -4.07
C ARG A 23 5.49 -7.18 -4.42
N ASN A 24 4.16 -7.27 -4.39
CA ASN A 24 3.30 -6.10 -4.61
C ASN A 24 3.47 -5.05 -3.50
N ALA A 25 3.61 -5.47 -2.25
CA ALA A 25 3.93 -4.58 -1.13
C ALA A 25 5.28 -3.87 -1.32
N HIS A 26 6.29 -4.56 -1.86
CA HIS A 26 7.57 -3.93 -2.20
C HIS A 26 7.41 -2.79 -3.22
N THR A 27 6.60 -2.99 -4.26
CA THR A 27 6.28 -1.95 -5.25
C THR A 27 5.55 -0.77 -4.60
N ILE A 28 4.53 -1.03 -3.77
CA ILE A 28 3.78 0.01 -3.04
C ILE A 28 4.72 0.83 -2.16
N LYS A 29 5.60 0.18 -1.40
CA LYS A 29 6.63 0.83 -0.58
C LYS A 29 7.51 1.77 -1.41
N GLY A 30 7.95 1.32 -2.59
CA GLY A 30 8.79 2.13 -3.49
C GLY A 30 8.07 3.39 -3.98
N VAL A 31 6.85 3.23 -4.47
CA VAL A 31 6.05 4.37 -4.97
C VAL A 31 5.70 5.33 -3.82
N ALA A 32 5.24 4.81 -2.68
CA ALA A 32 4.88 5.61 -1.51
C ALA A 32 6.06 6.44 -1.00
N GLY A 33 7.27 5.86 -0.96
CA GLY A 33 8.48 6.58 -0.56
C GLY A 33 8.84 7.72 -1.50
N ASN A 34 8.60 7.58 -2.80
CA ASN A 34 8.90 8.63 -3.78
C ASN A 34 7.95 9.82 -3.72
N ILE A 35 6.73 9.63 -3.21
CA ILE A 35 5.69 10.68 -3.13
C ILE A 35 5.43 11.19 -1.70
N GLY A 36 6.30 10.84 -0.75
CA GLY A 36 6.21 11.29 0.64
C GLY A 36 5.16 10.58 1.51
N GLY A 37 4.60 9.46 1.03
CA GLY A 37 3.63 8.64 1.75
C GLY A 37 4.26 7.75 2.82
N GLU A 38 4.90 8.33 3.84
CA GLU A 38 5.73 7.59 4.80
C GLU A 38 4.96 6.52 5.58
N ALA A 39 3.74 6.82 6.02
CA ALA A 39 2.91 5.85 6.75
C ALA A 39 2.53 4.64 5.89
N LEU A 40 2.21 4.86 4.61
CA LEU A 40 1.96 3.78 3.64
C LEU A 40 3.24 2.99 3.35
N ARG A 41 4.38 3.68 3.20
CA ARG A 41 5.70 3.06 2.99
C ARG A 41 6.06 2.12 4.14
N GLU A 42 5.89 2.56 5.39
CA GLU A 42 6.14 1.74 6.57
C GLU A 42 5.21 0.53 6.65
N ALA A 43 3.91 0.72 6.43
CA ALA A 43 2.94 -0.36 6.44
C ALA A 43 3.27 -1.42 5.37
N ALA A 44 3.62 -0.98 4.15
CA ALA A 44 4.00 -1.86 3.06
C ALA A 44 5.34 -2.60 3.33
N LEU A 45 6.29 -1.95 3.99
CA LEU A 45 7.54 -2.60 4.43
C LEU A 45 7.29 -3.70 5.47
N GLN A 46 6.44 -3.43 6.46
CA GLN A 46 6.06 -4.43 7.47
C GLN A 46 5.35 -5.61 6.81
N PHE A 47 4.46 -5.32 5.84
CA PHE A 47 3.74 -6.35 5.10
C PHE A 47 4.71 -7.21 4.28
N GLU A 48 5.66 -6.61 3.56
CA GLU A 48 6.69 -7.32 2.80
C GLU A 48 7.48 -8.30 3.69
N ARG A 49 7.80 -7.91 4.93
CA ARG A 49 8.50 -8.77 5.89
C ARG A 49 7.61 -9.91 6.37
N ALA A 50 6.38 -9.61 6.81
CA ALA A 50 5.43 -10.64 7.24
C ALA A 50 5.16 -11.68 6.13
N ALA A 51 5.15 -11.26 4.87
CA ALA A 51 5.00 -12.14 3.72
C ALA A 51 6.20 -13.10 3.54
N LYS A 52 7.42 -12.62 3.79
CA LYS A 52 8.64 -13.44 3.75
C LYS A 52 8.70 -14.42 4.92
N ASP A 53 8.23 -14.00 6.08
CA ASP A 53 8.24 -14.82 7.31
C ASP A 53 7.08 -15.81 7.35
N GLY A 54 6.10 -15.70 6.45
CA GLY A 54 4.93 -16.57 6.39
C GLY A 54 3.91 -16.31 7.52
N ASP A 55 3.97 -15.15 8.19
CA ASP A 55 3.05 -14.80 9.27
C ASP A 55 1.71 -14.32 8.69
N THR A 56 0.82 -15.26 8.42
CA THR A 56 -0.49 -15.02 7.83
C THR A 56 -1.40 -14.18 8.71
N LYS A 57 -1.30 -14.30 10.04
CA LYS A 57 -2.08 -13.48 10.98
C LYS A 57 -1.67 -12.02 10.88
N LEU A 58 -0.36 -11.77 10.90
CA LEU A 58 0.18 -10.42 10.76
C LEU A 58 -0.12 -9.84 9.37
N LEU A 59 -0.08 -10.64 8.31
CA LEU A 59 -0.45 -10.20 6.96
C LEU A 59 -1.88 -9.67 6.88
N HIS A 60 -2.85 -10.34 7.53
CA HIS A 60 -4.23 -9.85 7.55
C HIS A 60 -4.38 -8.52 8.29
N ALA A 61 -3.71 -8.35 9.44
CA ALA A 61 -3.71 -7.08 10.17
C ALA A 61 -3.04 -5.96 9.37
N LEU A 62 -1.89 -6.25 8.75
CA LEU A 62 -1.15 -5.28 7.95
C LEU A 62 -1.85 -4.94 6.64
N ARG A 63 -2.64 -5.86 6.07
CA ARG A 63 -3.48 -5.57 4.90
C ARG A 63 -4.45 -4.43 5.18
N GLU A 64 -5.13 -4.44 6.33
CA GLU A 64 -6.06 -3.37 6.70
C GLU A 64 -5.33 -2.03 6.85
N ARG A 65 -4.16 -2.06 7.49
CA ARG A 65 -3.30 -0.87 7.63
C ARG A 65 -2.86 -0.33 6.26
N VAL A 66 -2.31 -1.18 5.39
CA VAL A 66 -1.85 -0.77 4.04
C VAL A 66 -3.01 -0.17 3.24
N HIS A 67 -4.21 -0.75 3.32
CA HIS A 67 -5.39 -0.21 2.65
C HIS A 67 -5.81 1.15 3.22
N ALA A 68 -5.85 1.30 4.55
CA ALA A 68 -6.21 2.57 5.19
C ALA A 68 -5.24 3.70 4.84
N GLU A 69 -3.93 3.44 4.91
CA GLU A 69 -2.90 4.43 4.57
C GLU A 69 -2.93 4.81 3.08
N TYR A 70 -3.23 3.85 2.21
CA TYR A 70 -3.42 4.13 0.79
C TYR A 70 -4.61 5.06 0.53
N CYS A 71 -5.75 4.82 1.18
CA CYS A 71 -6.91 5.70 1.09
C CYS A 71 -6.58 7.11 1.59
N ALA A 72 -5.96 7.22 2.78
CA ALA A 72 -5.60 8.51 3.35
C ALA A 72 -4.65 9.32 2.43
N LEU A 73 -3.63 8.66 1.89
CA LEU A 73 -2.70 9.28 0.95
C LEU A 73 -3.39 9.71 -0.35
N LYS A 74 -4.26 8.85 -0.90
CA LYS A 74 -5.02 9.16 -2.11
C LYS A 74 -5.92 10.38 -1.89
N ASP A 75 -6.67 10.40 -0.79
CA ASP A 75 -7.60 11.49 -0.48
C ASP A 75 -6.85 12.82 -0.32
N GLU A 76 -5.68 12.80 0.33
CA GLU A 76 -4.84 13.98 0.49
C GLU A 76 -4.29 14.48 -0.86
N ILE A 77 -3.79 13.58 -1.72
CA ILE A 77 -3.34 13.94 -3.07
C ILE A 77 -4.49 14.57 -3.86
N GLU A 78 -5.69 13.97 -3.83
CA GLU A 78 -6.85 14.53 -4.52
C GLU A 78 -7.26 15.90 -3.96
N ARG A 79 -7.17 16.12 -2.64
CA ARG A 79 -7.42 17.40 -1.98
C ARG A 79 -6.42 18.46 -2.44
N MET A 80 -5.13 18.13 -2.49
CA MET A 80 -4.09 19.02 -3.00
C MET A 80 -4.31 19.38 -4.47
N LEU A 81 -4.62 18.39 -5.32
CA LEU A 81 -4.91 18.61 -6.74
C LEU A 81 -6.14 19.51 -6.95
N ARG A 82 -7.20 19.36 -6.14
CA ARG A 82 -8.38 20.25 -6.19
C ARG A 82 -8.01 21.70 -5.84
N THR A 83 -7.14 21.88 -4.85
CA THR A 83 -6.66 23.20 -4.42
C THR A 83 -5.82 23.86 -5.52
N LEU A 84 -4.89 23.12 -6.13
CA LEU A 84 -4.03 23.64 -7.20
C LEU A 84 -4.77 23.97 -8.51
N ARG A 85 -5.88 23.29 -8.78
CA ARG A 85 -6.71 23.51 -9.98
C ARG A 85 -7.75 24.63 -9.83
N SER A 86 -7.88 25.18 -8.62
CA SER A 86 -8.76 26.32 -8.34
C SER A 86 -7.92 27.49 -7.82
N PRO A 87 -7.00 28.06 -8.62
CA PRO A 87 -6.39 29.32 -8.23
C PRO A 87 -7.48 30.40 -8.26
N GLU A 88 -7.61 31.14 -7.16
CA GLU A 88 -8.36 32.41 -7.12
C GLU A 88 -7.80 33.42 -8.12
#